data_AF-A0A3N0XFY5-F1
#
_entry.id   AF-A0A3N0XFY5-F1
#
_cell.length_a   1.000
_cell.length_b   1.000
_cell.length_c   1.000
_cell.angle_alpha   90.00
_cell.angle_beta   90.00
_cell.angle_gamma   90.00
#
_symmetry.space_group_name_H-M   'P 1'
#
loop_
_entity.id
_entity.type
_entity.pdbx_description
1 polymer ?
#
loop_
_entity_poly.entity_id
_entity_poly.type
_entity_poly.pdbx_seq_one_letter_code
_entity_poly.pdbx_strand_id
1 'polypeptide(L)'
;MSAEEHVPSMVSCNMEPPICRDWIMKNKEEIIKLEETVDRISEGSSADESEEVEPEPPPVAVRRKVSFADAFGLDLVSVKEYDSRDSSRSEVDGREGEEYYISCLFTVPALNQDMEVRLQQQKLELERIELLPGSTTIRGIVRVLNLCFHKAVYIRASLDGWQSHFDLLAEYMPGSSDGETDCFSFHLVLTPPFQVEGVRVEFCLRYESTVGTFWANNGGTNYIVFCHQRRRNNQREKEKDNEKENESENEKLLEESSHKRIRSCLKTIR
;
A
#
# COMPACT_ATOMS: atom_id res chain seq x y z
N MET A 1 52.14 16.98 -26.47
CA MET A 1 51.16 18.05 -26.19
C MET A 1 50.08 17.42 -25.34
N SER A 2 50.07 17.77 -24.06
CA SER A 2 49.08 17.34 -23.07
C SER A 2 47.76 18.08 -23.29
N ALA A 3 46.63 17.40 -23.08
CA ALA A 3 45.32 17.97 -22.75
C ALA A 3 44.45 16.78 -22.27
N GLU A 4 44.40 16.52 -20.96
CA GLU A 4 43.42 17.06 -19.99
C GLU A 4 42.06 16.36 -20.07
N GLU A 5 41.91 15.31 -19.25
CA GLU A 5 40.61 14.70 -18.93
C GLU A 5 39.90 15.56 -17.87
N HIS A 6 38.68 15.98 -18.19
CA HIS A 6 37.79 16.69 -17.27
C HIS A 6 37.02 15.67 -16.42
N VAL A 7 37.28 15.65 -15.11
CA VAL A 7 36.47 14.93 -14.12
C VAL A 7 35.43 15.90 -13.56
N PRO A 8 34.11 15.65 -13.65
CA PRO A 8 33.14 16.47 -12.96
C PRO A 8 33.06 16.05 -11.49
N SER A 9 33.30 17.02 -10.60
CA SER A 9 33.21 16.86 -9.14
C SER A 9 31.77 16.60 -8.70
N MET A 10 31.53 15.52 -7.96
CA MET A 10 30.30 15.35 -7.19
C MET A 10 30.32 16.28 -5.99
N VAL A 11 29.44 17.27 -6.00
CA VAL A 11 29.17 18.13 -4.85
C VAL A 11 28.28 17.33 -3.89
N SER A 12 28.85 16.92 -2.77
CA SER A 12 28.11 16.35 -1.65
C SER A 12 27.42 17.48 -0.89
N CYS A 13 26.11 17.60 -1.04
CA CYS A 13 25.28 18.53 -0.29
C CYS A 13 24.78 17.82 0.98
N ASN A 14 25.57 17.82 2.06
CA ASN A 14 25.07 17.47 3.38
C ASN A 14 24.29 18.66 3.95
N MET A 15 22.97 18.55 4.00
CA MET A 15 22.13 19.36 4.88
C MET A 15 21.16 18.43 5.61
N GLU A 16 21.46 18.11 6.87
CA GLU A 16 20.39 17.77 7.83
C GLU A 16 19.59 19.04 8.09
N PRO A 17 18.25 18.98 8.01
CA PRO A 17 17.43 19.30 9.19
C PRO A 17 16.09 18.50 9.18
N PRO A 18 15.04 18.86 9.93
CA PRO A 18 14.68 18.13 11.13
C PRO A 18 13.28 17.48 11.07
N ILE A 19 13.09 16.47 11.91
CA ILE A 19 11.79 15.93 12.39
C ILE A 19 10.96 15.20 11.33
N CYS A 20 11.37 13.97 11.02
CA CYS A 20 10.48 12.85 10.70
C CYS A 20 10.40 11.85 11.88
N ARG A 21 10.50 12.35 13.12
CA ARG A 21 10.37 11.51 14.32
C ARG A 21 8.95 10.96 14.49
N ASP A 22 7.94 11.66 13.98
CA ASP A 22 6.54 11.35 14.28
C ASP A 22 6.00 10.11 13.56
N TRP A 23 6.56 9.74 12.40
CA TRP A 23 6.20 8.47 11.73
C TRP A 23 7.00 7.28 12.28
N ILE A 24 8.29 7.48 12.58
CA ILE A 24 9.14 6.43 13.16
C ILE A 24 8.64 6.02 14.55
N MET A 25 8.14 6.96 15.36
CA MET A 25 7.57 6.63 16.68
C MET A 25 6.25 5.86 16.58
N LYS A 26 5.48 6.03 15.49
CA LYS A 26 4.16 5.39 15.34
C LYS A 26 4.24 3.91 14.96
N ASN A 27 5.35 3.48 14.35
CA ASN A 27 5.55 2.10 13.89
C ASN A 27 6.65 1.33 14.65
N LYS A 28 7.34 1.96 15.60
CA LYS A 28 8.40 1.30 16.39
C LYS A 28 7.87 0.22 17.34
N GLU A 29 6.67 0.41 17.88
CA GLU A 29 6.04 -0.55 18.80
C GLU A 29 5.45 -1.79 18.10
N GLU A 30 5.10 -1.69 16.82
CA GLU A 30 4.68 -2.85 16.02
C GLU A 30 5.87 -3.69 15.55
N ILE A 31 7.00 -3.04 15.20
CA ILE A 31 8.21 -3.75 14.76
C ILE A 31 8.88 -4.49 15.93
N ILE A 32 8.97 -3.88 17.13
CA ILE A 32 9.51 -4.54 18.33
C ILE A 32 8.65 -5.74 18.74
N LYS A 33 7.32 -5.65 18.60
CA LYS A 33 6.42 -6.78 18.90
C LYS A 33 6.55 -7.92 17.91
N LEU A 34 6.86 -7.66 16.63
CA LEU A 34 7.13 -8.74 15.68
C LEU A 34 8.47 -9.44 15.96
N GLU A 35 9.52 -8.69 16.30
CA GLU A 35 10.84 -9.28 16.63
C GLU A 35 10.80 -10.11 17.93
N GLU A 36 10.12 -9.63 18.98
CA GLU A 36 9.96 -10.39 20.24
C GLU A 36 9.12 -11.67 20.10
N THR A 37 8.28 -11.78 19.07
CA THR A 37 7.50 -12.99 18.79
C THR A 37 8.28 -14.05 18.03
N VAL A 38 9.32 -13.67 17.29
CA VAL A 38 10.17 -14.60 16.52
C VAL A 38 11.20 -15.27 17.43
N ASP A 39 11.74 -14.56 18.43
CA ASP A 39 12.70 -15.12 19.38
C ASP A 39 12.07 -16.10 20.40
N ARG A 40 10.74 -16.06 20.60
CA ARG A 40 10.05 -16.95 21.55
C ARG A 40 9.72 -18.35 21.01
N ILE A 41 10.03 -18.65 19.75
CA ILE A 41 9.72 -19.96 19.14
C ILE A 41 10.95 -20.89 19.09
N SER A 42 12.14 -20.42 19.46
CA SER A 42 13.37 -21.23 19.46
C SER A 42 14.04 -21.27 20.84
N GLU A 43 13.41 -21.91 21.83
CA GLU A 43 14.14 -22.48 22.99
C GLU A 43 13.23 -23.41 23.79
N GLY A 44 13.44 -24.72 23.64
CA GLY A 44 12.79 -25.74 24.44
C GLY A 44 13.72 -26.93 24.63
N SER A 45 14.44 -26.97 25.75
CA SER A 45 15.07 -28.18 26.27
C SER A 45 15.40 -28.09 27.77
N SER A 46 15.03 -29.19 28.45
CA SER A 46 15.53 -29.83 29.69
C SER A 46 15.29 -29.23 31.09
N ALA A 47 14.58 -30.07 31.89
CA ALA A 47 14.67 -30.45 33.32
C ALA A 47 15.75 -29.75 34.21
N ASP A 48 15.55 -29.54 35.52
CA ASP A 48 15.18 -30.52 36.55
C ASP A 48 14.80 -29.85 37.90
N GLU A 49 14.30 -30.65 38.85
CA GLU A 49 13.60 -30.39 40.13
C GLU A 49 14.24 -29.44 41.19
N SER A 50 13.40 -28.85 42.08
CA SER A 50 13.36 -29.09 43.57
C SER A 50 12.86 -27.90 44.42
N GLU A 51 11.99 -28.25 45.37
CA GLU A 51 11.70 -27.66 46.71
C GLU A 51 10.74 -26.47 46.92
N GLU A 52 9.79 -26.75 47.82
CA GLU A 52 8.67 -25.96 48.32
C GLU A 52 9.11 -24.93 49.38
N VAL A 53 8.61 -23.70 49.27
CA VAL A 53 8.56 -22.74 50.39
C VAL A 53 7.22 -22.02 50.34
N GLU A 54 6.40 -22.24 51.37
CA GLU A 54 5.10 -21.59 51.59
C GLU A 54 5.30 -20.13 52.07
N PRO A 55 4.70 -19.10 51.43
CA PRO A 55 4.71 -17.75 51.96
C PRO A 55 3.36 -17.35 52.61
N GLU A 56 3.44 -16.73 53.79
CA GLU A 56 2.31 -16.14 54.53
C GLU A 56 1.51 -15.08 53.71
N PRO A 57 0.20 -14.93 53.95
CA PRO A 57 -0.64 -14.06 53.13
C PRO A 57 -0.48 -12.56 53.46
N PRO A 58 -0.41 -11.67 52.44
CA PRO A 58 -0.34 -10.22 52.62
C PRO A 58 -1.69 -9.58 53.00
N PRO A 59 -1.69 -8.35 53.56
CA PRO A 59 -2.85 -7.72 54.18
C PRO A 59 -3.97 -7.36 53.19
N VAL A 60 -5.20 -7.48 53.68
CA VAL A 60 -6.50 -7.37 53.00
C VAL A 60 -6.57 -6.19 52.02
N ALA A 61 -6.47 -6.50 50.73
CA ALA A 61 -6.84 -5.59 49.66
C ALA A 61 -8.37 -5.39 49.65
N VAL A 62 -8.81 -4.15 49.46
CA VAL A 62 -10.21 -3.80 49.21
C VAL A 62 -10.70 -4.56 47.97
N ARG A 63 -11.44 -5.64 48.23
CA ARG A 63 -12.06 -6.46 47.19
C ARG A 63 -13.11 -5.64 46.44
N ARG A 64 -12.76 -5.17 45.24
CA ARG A 64 -13.76 -4.69 44.27
C ARG A 64 -14.62 -5.89 43.89
N LYS A 65 -15.87 -5.88 44.35
CA LYS A 65 -16.83 -6.95 44.11
C LYS A 65 -17.38 -6.75 42.70
N VAL A 66 -16.97 -7.61 41.77
CA VAL A 66 -17.57 -7.68 40.43
C VAL A 66 -18.74 -8.65 40.52
N SER A 67 -19.89 -8.22 40.04
CA SER A 67 -21.08 -9.05 39.91
C SER A 67 -21.46 -9.14 38.43
N PHE A 68 -21.79 -10.34 37.98
CA PHE A 68 -22.23 -10.60 36.62
C PHE A 68 -23.73 -10.27 36.47
N ALA A 69 -24.17 -10.04 35.22
CA ALA A 69 -25.55 -9.65 34.92
C ALA A 69 -26.57 -10.75 35.27
N ASP A 70 -26.16 -12.01 35.21
CA ASP A 70 -26.93 -13.19 35.61
C ASP A 70 -27.35 -13.16 37.10
N ALA A 71 -26.51 -12.62 37.98
CA ALA A 71 -26.77 -12.51 39.41
C ALA A 71 -27.93 -11.55 39.76
N PHE A 72 -28.30 -10.67 38.82
CA PHE A 72 -29.41 -9.73 38.96
C PHE A 72 -30.56 -9.98 37.98
N GLY A 73 -30.53 -11.10 37.23
CA GLY A 73 -31.55 -11.42 36.23
C GLY A 73 -31.60 -10.41 35.08
N LEU A 74 -30.47 -9.74 34.80
CA LEU A 74 -30.35 -8.83 33.68
C LEU A 74 -29.96 -9.62 32.43
N ASP A 75 -30.63 -9.33 31.33
CA ASP A 75 -30.42 -10.04 30.07
C ASP A 75 -29.04 -9.69 29.49
N LEU A 76 -28.23 -10.72 29.20
CA LEU A 76 -26.91 -10.56 28.57
C LEU A 76 -27.10 -10.26 27.08
N VAL A 77 -27.42 -9.02 26.72
CA VAL A 77 -27.69 -8.68 25.32
C VAL A 77 -26.75 -7.60 24.81
N SER A 78 -25.60 -8.04 24.33
CA SER A 78 -25.12 -7.69 23.00
C SER A 78 -24.08 -8.72 22.58
N VAL A 79 -24.51 -9.72 21.81
CA VAL A 79 -23.59 -10.58 21.07
C VAL A 79 -23.25 -9.82 19.80
N LYS A 80 -22.08 -9.20 19.77
CA LYS A 80 -21.50 -8.68 18.53
C LYS A 80 -20.70 -9.80 17.90
N GLU A 81 -21.30 -10.46 16.93
CA GLU A 81 -20.59 -11.43 16.10
C GLU A 81 -19.58 -10.66 15.25
N TYR A 82 -18.31 -10.82 15.59
CA TYR A 82 -17.20 -10.37 14.76
C TYR A 82 -16.82 -11.53 13.85
N ASP A 83 -17.11 -11.40 12.56
CA ASP A 83 -16.55 -12.29 11.55
C ASP A 83 -15.02 -12.07 11.56
N SER A 84 -14.23 -13.12 11.84
CA SER A 84 -12.77 -13.01 12.01
C SER A 84 -12.02 -12.68 10.71
N ARG A 85 -12.76 -12.42 9.64
CA ARG A 85 -12.23 -12.00 8.34
C ARG A 85 -12.23 -10.48 8.12
N ASP A 86 -12.60 -9.68 9.13
CA ASP A 86 -12.79 -8.24 8.98
C ASP A 86 -11.90 -7.37 9.89
N SER A 87 -10.71 -7.85 10.28
CA SER A 87 -9.71 -7.07 11.02
C SER A 87 -9.02 -5.97 10.20
N SER A 88 -9.51 -5.64 9.00
CA SER A 88 -8.96 -4.59 8.14
C SER A 88 -9.95 -3.48 7.80
N ARG A 89 -11.17 -3.49 8.32
CA ARG A 89 -12.09 -2.35 8.17
C ARG A 89 -11.77 -1.28 9.19
N SER A 90 -10.72 -0.54 8.89
CA SER A 90 -10.68 0.91 9.12
C SER A 90 -12.04 1.49 8.74
N GLU A 91 -12.54 2.46 9.50
CA GLU A 91 -13.76 3.21 9.16
C GLU A 91 -13.55 3.94 7.82
N VAL A 92 -13.79 3.23 6.71
CA VAL A 92 -13.75 3.78 5.37
C VAL A 92 -15.04 4.55 5.17
N ASP A 93 -14.96 5.85 5.39
CA ASP A 93 -15.90 6.82 4.84
C ASP A 93 -16.07 6.54 3.33
N GLY A 94 -17.32 6.37 2.92
CA GLY A 94 -17.71 5.78 1.64
C GLY A 94 -17.24 6.56 0.42
N ARG A 95 -16.10 6.16 -0.15
CA ARG A 95 -15.73 6.46 -1.54
C ARG A 95 -15.88 5.24 -2.43
N GLU A 96 -17.08 4.66 -2.43
CA GLU A 96 -17.48 3.67 -3.43
C GLU A 96 -17.52 4.35 -4.81
N GLY A 97 -16.46 4.20 -5.61
CA GLY A 97 -16.41 4.73 -6.98
C GLY A 97 -15.11 5.40 -7.41
N GLU A 98 -14.06 5.41 -6.58
CA GLU A 98 -12.74 5.89 -6.99
C GLU A 98 -11.91 4.73 -7.53
N GLU A 99 -11.52 4.79 -8.81
CA GLU A 99 -10.69 3.80 -9.48
C GLU A 99 -9.29 4.37 -9.70
N TYR A 100 -8.25 3.63 -9.32
CA TYR A 100 -6.87 4.08 -9.50
C TYR A 100 -6.23 3.36 -10.69
N TYR A 101 -5.42 4.09 -11.45
CA TYR A 101 -4.55 3.51 -12.46
C TYR A 101 -3.14 4.09 -12.34
N ILE A 102 -2.15 3.26 -12.69
CA ILE A 102 -0.74 3.58 -12.57
C ILE A 102 -0.08 3.40 -13.94
N SER A 103 0.79 4.34 -14.32
CA SER A 103 1.58 4.27 -15.55
C SER A 103 3.06 4.54 -15.28
N CYS A 104 3.95 3.81 -15.95
CA CYS A 104 5.40 3.95 -15.81
C CYS A 104 5.98 4.73 -17.00
N LEU A 105 6.91 5.65 -16.76
CA LEU A 105 7.69 6.34 -17.81
C LEU A 105 9.09 5.72 -17.98
N PHE A 106 9.18 4.40 -17.83
CA PHE A 106 10.40 3.64 -18.07
C PHE A 106 10.04 2.25 -18.58
N THR A 107 10.99 1.62 -19.26
CA THR A 107 10.90 0.20 -19.61
C THR A 107 11.78 -0.59 -18.68
N VAL A 108 11.18 -1.60 -18.05
CA VAL A 108 11.98 -2.59 -17.34
C VAL A 108 12.74 -3.40 -18.38
N PRO A 109 14.04 -3.66 -18.16
CA PRO A 109 14.84 -4.50 -19.04
C PRO A 109 14.17 -5.84 -19.36
N ALA A 110 13.67 -6.01 -20.59
CA ALA A 110 12.91 -7.20 -20.97
C ALA A 110 13.81 -8.39 -21.40
N LEU A 111 15.12 -8.17 -21.58
CA LEU A 111 16.07 -9.16 -22.09
C LEU A 111 17.18 -9.42 -21.06
N ASN A 112 17.42 -10.70 -20.77
CA ASN A 112 18.42 -11.17 -19.79
C ASN A 112 19.84 -10.60 -20.05
N GLN A 113 20.22 -10.36 -21.31
CA GLN A 113 21.56 -9.86 -21.64
C GLN A 113 21.78 -8.41 -21.20
N ASP A 114 20.81 -7.51 -21.44
CA ASP A 114 20.92 -6.12 -21.01
C ASP A 114 20.82 -5.98 -19.49
N MET A 115 20.05 -6.88 -18.85
CA MET A 115 19.99 -7.00 -17.39
C MET A 115 21.34 -7.36 -16.81
N GLU A 116 21.96 -8.41 -17.33
CA GLU A 116 23.25 -8.91 -16.84
C GLU A 116 24.32 -7.82 -16.91
N VAL A 117 24.42 -7.11 -18.05
CA VAL A 117 25.40 -6.02 -18.21
C VAL A 117 25.17 -4.91 -17.18
N ARG A 118 23.91 -4.49 -16.96
CA ARG A 118 23.61 -3.45 -15.96
C ARG A 118 23.85 -3.92 -14.53
N LEU A 119 23.51 -5.17 -14.20
CA LEU A 119 23.78 -5.77 -12.89
C LEU A 119 25.29 -5.86 -12.63
N GLN A 120 26.09 -6.28 -13.61
CA GLN A 120 27.54 -6.33 -13.46
C GLN A 120 28.16 -4.94 -13.27
N GLN A 121 27.58 -3.89 -13.85
CA GLN A 121 28.04 -2.51 -13.68
C GLN A 121 27.58 -1.92 -12.34
N GLN A 122 26.27 -1.89 -12.11
CA GLN A 122 25.60 -1.15 -11.03
C GLN A 122 25.35 -1.98 -9.78
N LYS A 123 25.49 -3.31 -9.83
CA LYS A 123 25.26 -4.28 -8.73
C LYS A 123 23.81 -4.48 -8.31
N LEU A 124 22.89 -3.67 -8.80
CA LEU A 124 21.45 -3.83 -8.64
C LEU A 124 20.71 -3.28 -9.85
N GLU A 125 19.51 -3.80 -10.13
CA GLU A 125 18.63 -3.33 -11.19
C GLU A 125 17.18 -3.69 -10.88
N LEU A 126 16.23 -2.89 -11.37
CA LEU A 126 14.81 -3.24 -11.31
C LEU A 126 14.52 -4.36 -12.33
N GLU A 127 14.10 -5.54 -11.85
CA GLU A 127 13.79 -6.69 -12.69
C GLU A 127 12.33 -6.72 -13.14
N ARG A 128 11.41 -6.30 -12.27
CA ARG A 128 9.97 -6.33 -12.56
C ARG A 128 9.25 -5.26 -11.79
N ILE A 129 8.19 -4.73 -12.40
CA ILE A 129 7.19 -3.92 -11.72
C ILE A 129 5.81 -4.51 -11.98
N GLU A 130 5.02 -4.59 -10.92
CA GLU A 130 3.66 -5.12 -10.92
C GLU A 130 2.74 -4.05 -10.35
N LEU A 131 1.73 -3.70 -11.13
CA LEU A 131 0.75 -2.67 -10.81
C LEU A 131 -0.56 -3.38 -10.47
N LEU A 132 -1.02 -3.25 -9.23
CA LEU A 132 -2.28 -3.87 -8.80
C LEU A 132 -3.46 -3.03 -9.30
N PRO A 133 -4.34 -3.56 -10.18
CA PRO A 133 -5.47 -2.80 -10.71
C PRO A 133 -6.41 -2.33 -9.60
N GLY A 134 -6.89 -1.08 -9.69
CA GLY A 134 -7.77 -0.50 -8.68
C GLY A 134 -7.08 -0.18 -7.34
N SER A 135 -5.78 -0.39 -7.24
CA SER A 135 -4.96 -0.07 -6.08
C SER A 135 -3.94 1.02 -6.41
N THR A 136 -3.44 1.65 -5.36
CA THR A 136 -2.36 2.64 -5.39
C THR A 136 -1.01 2.03 -5.01
N THR A 137 -0.95 0.70 -4.94
CA THR A 137 0.25 -0.07 -4.57
C THR A 137 1.03 -0.50 -5.81
N ILE A 138 2.33 -0.18 -5.77
CA ILE A 138 3.32 -0.62 -6.74
C ILE A 138 4.15 -1.70 -6.06
N ARG A 139 4.17 -2.91 -6.65
CA ARG A 139 5.09 -3.98 -6.23
C ARG A 139 6.25 -4.01 -7.21
N GLY A 140 7.48 -3.95 -6.71
CA GLY A 140 8.67 -4.07 -7.54
C GLY A 140 9.56 -5.21 -7.09
N ILE A 141 10.22 -5.85 -8.06
CA ILE A 141 11.23 -6.88 -7.85
C ILE A 141 12.56 -6.31 -8.29
N VAL A 142 13.52 -6.30 -7.37
CA VAL A 142 14.88 -5.82 -7.56
C VAL A 142 15.80 -7.02 -7.58
N ARG A 143 16.64 -7.12 -8.62
CA ARG A 143 17.73 -8.10 -8.66
C ARG A 143 19.01 -7.44 -8.19
N VAL A 144 19.78 -8.13 -7.36
CA VAL A 144 21.08 -7.66 -6.85
C VAL A 144 22.15 -8.70 -7.09
N LEU A 145 23.38 -8.24 -7.31
CA LEU A 145 24.55 -9.12 -7.41
C LEU A 145 24.93 -9.62 -6.01
N ASN A 146 25.20 -10.91 -5.89
CA ASN A 146 25.49 -11.57 -4.63
C ASN A 146 26.93 -11.32 -4.14
N LEU A 147 27.20 -10.11 -3.65
CA LEU A 147 28.52 -9.69 -3.18
C LEU A 147 28.89 -10.21 -1.78
N CYS A 148 27.91 -10.33 -0.88
CA CYS A 148 28.08 -10.82 0.49
C CYS A 148 26.75 -11.27 1.11
N PHE A 149 26.76 -12.09 2.15
CA PHE A 149 25.52 -12.57 2.77
C PHE A 149 24.63 -11.45 3.34
N HIS A 150 25.21 -10.48 4.05
CA HIS A 150 24.45 -9.36 4.61
C HIS A 150 24.18 -8.31 3.54
N LYS A 151 22.91 -8.17 3.16
CA LYS A 151 22.44 -7.23 2.15
C LYS A 151 21.29 -6.42 2.70
N ALA A 152 21.28 -5.13 2.42
CA ALA A 152 20.12 -4.29 2.64
C ALA A 152 19.81 -3.52 1.34
N VAL A 153 18.59 -3.69 0.85
CA VAL A 153 18.13 -3.06 -0.39
C VAL A 153 17.04 -2.06 -0.04
N TYR A 154 17.19 -0.82 -0.51
CA TYR A 154 16.27 0.26 -0.25
C TYR A 154 15.76 0.87 -1.55
N ILE A 155 14.50 1.30 -1.50
CA ILE A 155 13.88 2.10 -2.54
C ILE A 155 13.78 3.50 -1.97
N ARG A 156 14.60 4.40 -2.50
CA ARG A 156 14.51 5.81 -2.15
C ARG A 156 13.53 6.47 -3.10
N ALA A 157 12.43 7.00 -2.57
CA ALA A 157 11.37 7.60 -3.35
C ALA A 157 11.17 9.08 -2.98
N SER A 158 10.65 9.83 -3.94
CA SER A 158 10.36 11.27 -3.85
C SER A 158 9.07 11.57 -4.62
N LEU A 159 8.28 12.52 -4.09
CA LEU A 159 7.03 13.01 -4.67
C LEU A 159 7.10 14.46 -5.13
N ASP A 160 8.23 15.14 -4.90
CA ASP A 160 8.37 16.60 -5.01
C ASP A 160 9.64 17.02 -5.78
N GLY A 161 10.16 16.14 -6.64
CA GLY A 161 11.37 16.40 -7.41
C GLY A 161 12.65 16.40 -6.58
N TRP A 162 12.71 15.53 -5.57
CA TRP A 162 13.87 15.30 -4.68
C TRP A 162 14.13 16.41 -3.67
N GLN A 163 13.15 17.27 -3.41
CA GLN A 163 13.22 18.22 -2.29
C GLN A 163 13.09 17.47 -0.96
N SER A 164 12.26 16.43 -0.93
CA SER A 164 12.19 15.44 0.15
C SER A 164 12.28 14.03 -0.41
N HIS A 165 12.70 13.10 0.45
CA HIS A 165 12.76 11.68 0.09
C HIS A 165 12.48 10.80 1.31
N PHE A 166 12.08 9.56 1.04
CA PHE A 166 11.93 8.52 2.04
C PHE A 166 12.46 7.20 1.50
N ASP A 167 12.93 6.34 2.40
CA ASP A 167 13.50 5.04 2.07
C ASP A 167 12.53 3.93 2.51
N LEU A 168 12.25 3.01 1.60
CA LEU A 168 11.54 1.77 1.87
C LEU A 168 12.54 0.62 1.86
N LEU A 169 12.60 -0.17 2.92
CA LEU A 169 13.38 -1.40 2.94
C LEU A 169 12.68 -2.45 2.07
N ALA A 170 13.44 -3.07 1.17
CA ALA A 170 12.98 -4.22 0.40
C ALA A 170 13.26 -5.52 1.16
N GLU A 171 12.38 -6.48 0.98
CA GLU A 171 12.44 -7.78 1.63
C GLU A 171 13.08 -8.80 0.70
N TYR A 172 14.01 -9.61 1.22
CA TYR A 172 14.59 -10.72 0.49
C TYR A 172 13.50 -11.72 0.08
N MET A 173 13.56 -12.22 -1.15
CA MET A 173 12.67 -13.27 -1.64
C MET A 173 13.29 -14.66 -1.42
N PRO A 174 12.76 -15.51 -0.52
CA PRO A 174 13.31 -16.83 -0.27
C PRO A 174 13.31 -17.71 -1.53
N GLY A 175 14.43 -18.41 -1.77
CA GLY A 175 14.59 -19.29 -2.94
C GLY A 175 14.80 -18.57 -4.27
N SER A 176 14.98 -17.24 -4.26
CA SER A 176 15.28 -16.47 -5.46
C SER A 176 16.76 -16.49 -5.88
N SER A 177 17.63 -16.96 -5.00
CA SER A 177 19.07 -16.98 -5.25
C SER A 177 19.42 -18.02 -6.31
N ASP A 178 20.15 -17.61 -7.34
CA ASP A 178 20.77 -18.50 -8.33
C ASP A 178 22.28 -18.73 -8.07
N GLY A 179 22.76 -18.28 -6.91
CA GLY A 179 24.16 -18.32 -6.49
C GLY A 179 24.90 -17.01 -6.79
N GLU A 180 24.65 -16.42 -7.95
CA GLU A 180 25.30 -15.18 -8.40
C GLU A 180 24.46 -13.94 -8.08
N THR A 181 23.14 -14.06 -8.04
CA THR A 181 22.20 -12.96 -7.80
C THR A 181 21.13 -13.35 -6.81
N ASP A 182 20.53 -12.34 -6.19
CA ASP A 182 19.41 -12.46 -5.25
C ASP A 182 18.28 -11.52 -5.66
N CYS A 183 17.04 -11.88 -5.34
CA CYS A 183 15.88 -10.99 -5.56
C CYS A 183 15.34 -10.43 -4.25
N PHE A 184 14.95 -9.17 -4.31
CA PHE A 184 14.29 -8.44 -3.23
C PHE A 184 12.98 -7.87 -3.76
N SER A 185 11.95 -7.80 -2.92
CA SER A 185 10.65 -7.23 -3.27
C SER A 185 10.31 -6.05 -2.38
N PHE A 186 9.62 -5.06 -2.94
CA PHE A 186 9.13 -3.91 -2.19
C PHE A 186 7.69 -3.60 -2.57
N HIS A 187 7.01 -2.92 -1.64
CA HIS A 187 5.67 -2.39 -1.85
C HIS A 187 5.68 -0.88 -1.57
N LEU A 188 5.45 -0.09 -2.61
CA LEU A 188 5.30 1.35 -2.50
C LEU A 188 3.80 1.68 -2.59
N VAL A 189 3.22 2.10 -1.47
CA VAL A 189 1.79 2.43 -1.34
C VAL A 189 1.63 3.94 -1.35
N LEU A 190 0.89 4.46 -2.33
CA LEU A 190 0.55 5.88 -2.41
C LEU A 190 -0.80 6.11 -1.74
N THR A 191 -0.88 7.08 -0.83
CA THR A 191 -2.12 7.34 -0.10
C THR A 191 -2.88 8.50 -0.76
N PRO A 192 -4.15 8.31 -1.19
CA PRO A 192 -5.00 9.37 -1.70
C PRO A 192 -5.26 10.47 -0.65
N PRO A 193 -5.71 11.68 -1.04
CA PRO A 193 -6.20 12.05 -2.38
C PRO A 193 -5.09 12.42 -3.36
N PHE A 194 -5.28 12.11 -4.63
CA PHE A 194 -4.41 12.57 -5.72
C PHE A 194 -5.00 13.80 -6.41
N GLN A 195 -4.13 14.65 -6.95
CA GLN A 195 -4.54 15.77 -7.80
C GLN A 195 -5.12 15.26 -9.12
N VAL A 196 -5.84 16.13 -9.86
CA VAL A 196 -6.45 15.77 -11.15
C VAL A 196 -5.38 15.34 -12.16
N GLU A 197 -4.21 15.97 -12.09
CA GLU A 197 -3.03 15.68 -12.90
C GLU A 197 -2.36 14.35 -12.51
N GLY A 198 -2.76 13.75 -11.39
CA GLY A 198 -2.12 12.59 -10.78
C GLY A 198 -0.95 12.96 -9.87
N VAL A 199 -0.36 11.95 -9.23
CA VAL A 199 0.86 12.07 -8.43
C VAL A 199 2.02 11.47 -9.20
N ARG A 200 3.06 12.28 -9.40
CA ARG A 200 4.34 11.83 -9.94
C ARG A 200 5.22 11.33 -8.81
N VAL A 201 5.71 10.11 -8.97
CA VAL A 201 6.65 9.47 -8.05
C VAL A 201 7.92 9.18 -8.81
N GLU A 202 9.05 9.58 -8.22
CA GLU A 202 10.36 9.17 -8.67
C GLU A 202 10.97 8.27 -7.61
N PHE A 203 11.62 7.19 -8.03
CA PHE A 203 12.44 6.42 -7.12
C PHE A 203 13.75 5.97 -7.76
N CYS A 204 14.72 5.69 -6.91
CA CYS A 204 15.96 5.00 -7.24
C CYS A 204 16.21 3.88 -6.23
N LEU A 205 17.08 2.96 -6.61
CA LEU A 205 17.40 1.78 -5.80
C LEU A 205 18.76 1.98 -5.16
N ARG A 206 18.90 1.47 -3.93
CA ARG A 206 20.12 1.53 -3.14
C ARG A 206 20.41 0.15 -2.56
N TYR A 207 21.59 -0.38 -2.81
CA TYR A 207 22.04 -1.65 -2.28
C TYR A 207 23.24 -1.41 -1.36
N GLU A 208 23.05 -1.70 -0.08
CA GLU A 208 24.10 -1.70 0.92
C GLU A 208 24.60 -3.11 1.20
N SER A 209 25.92 -3.21 1.22
CA SER A 209 26.65 -4.45 1.45
C SER A 209 27.92 -4.13 2.23
N THR A 210 28.60 -5.15 2.75
CA THR A 210 29.90 -4.95 3.43
C THR A 210 30.99 -4.44 2.48
N VAL A 211 30.82 -4.59 1.17
CA VAL A 211 31.77 -4.12 0.16
C VAL A 211 31.49 -2.68 -0.31
N GLY A 212 30.34 -2.12 0.04
CA GLY A 212 29.98 -0.73 -0.28
C GLY A 212 28.49 -0.52 -0.54
N THR A 213 28.17 0.70 -0.95
CA THR A 213 26.82 1.14 -1.31
C THR A 213 26.74 1.40 -2.81
N PHE A 214 25.77 0.78 -3.46
CA PHE A 214 25.54 0.87 -4.90
C PHE A 214 24.17 1.47 -5.19
N TRP A 215 24.05 2.12 -6.34
CA TRP A 215 22.82 2.81 -6.74
C TRP A 215 22.42 2.46 -8.17
N ALA A 216 21.13 2.25 -8.38
CA ALA A 216 20.53 2.16 -9.71
C ALA A 216 19.45 3.23 -9.83
N ASN A 217 19.65 4.13 -10.79
CA ASN A 217 18.78 5.27 -11.06
C ASN A 217 18.30 5.28 -12.52
N ASN A 218 18.13 4.10 -13.12
CA ASN A 218 17.67 3.94 -14.50
C ASN A 218 18.48 4.79 -15.50
N GLY A 219 19.82 4.70 -15.43
CA GLY A 219 20.72 5.45 -16.31
C GLY A 219 20.65 6.98 -16.15
N GLY A 220 20.29 7.46 -14.96
CA GLY A 220 20.18 8.89 -14.64
C GLY A 220 18.78 9.49 -14.83
N THR A 221 17.79 8.71 -15.28
CA THR A 221 16.41 9.19 -15.48
C THR A 221 15.46 8.87 -14.34
N ASN A 222 15.92 8.09 -13.35
CA ASN A 222 15.12 7.48 -12.27
C ASN A 222 13.99 6.59 -12.79
N TYR A 223 13.36 5.86 -11.87
CA TYR A 223 12.12 5.15 -12.16
C TYR A 223 10.95 6.09 -11.86
N ILE A 224 10.29 6.55 -12.91
CA ILE A 224 9.20 7.52 -12.82
C ILE A 224 7.85 6.81 -13.01
N VAL A 225 6.95 7.00 -12.05
CA VAL A 225 5.59 6.44 -12.07
C VAL A 225 4.58 7.57 -11.86
N PHE A 226 3.45 7.50 -12.56
CA PHE A 226 2.30 8.36 -12.35
C PHE A 226 1.14 7.53 -11.79
N CYS A 227 0.55 8.01 -10.70
CA CYS A 227 -0.67 7.44 -10.14
C CYS A 227 -1.82 8.43 -10.35
N HIS A 228 -2.90 7.94 -10.93
CA HIS A 228 -4.07 8.75 -11.26
C HIS A 228 -5.31 8.20 -10.57
N GLN A 229 -6.20 9.11 -10.20
CA GLN A 229 -7.49 8.81 -9.61
C GLN A 229 -8.59 9.11 -10.64
N ARG A 230 -9.33 8.07 -11.04
CA ARG A 230 -10.49 8.17 -11.92
C ARG A 230 -11.75 8.05 -11.09
N ARG A 231 -12.55 9.11 -11.07
CA ARG A 231 -13.92 9.04 -10.57
C ARG A 231 -14.77 8.22 -11.53
N ARG A 232 -15.45 7.20 -11.01
CA ARG A 232 -16.47 6.48 -11.77
C ARG A 232 -17.66 7.43 -12.00
N ASN A 233 -17.80 7.94 -13.22
CA ASN A 233 -18.96 8.74 -13.60
C ASN A 233 -20.20 7.84 -13.60
N ASN A 234 -21.03 7.92 -12.55
CA ASN A 234 -22.39 7.34 -12.52
C ASN A 234 -23.38 8.06 -13.47
N GLN A 235 -22.91 8.78 -14.49
CA GLN A 235 -23.77 9.49 -15.47
C GLN A 235 -24.57 8.52 -16.35
N ARG A 236 -24.04 7.34 -16.66
CA ARG A 236 -24.72 6.36 -17.54
C ARG A 236 -25.91 5.63 -16.90
N GLU A 237 -26.03 5.66 -15.57
CA GLU A 237 -27.16 5.07 -14.86
C GLU A 237 -28.30 6.08 -14.68
N LYS A 238 -27.99 7.35 -14.38
CA LYS A 238 -28.99 8.42 -14.30
C LYS A 238 -29.65 8.76 -15.64
N GLU A 239 -28.91 8.67 -16.76
CA GLU A 239 -29.49 8.90 -18.09
C GLU A 239 -30.51 7.82 -18.48
N LYS A 240 -30.29 6.55 -18.08
CA LYS A 240 -31.22 5.44 -18.36
C LYS A 240 -32.48 5.47 -17.50
N ASP A 241 -32.37 5.97 -16.26
CA ASP A 241 -33.54 6.15 -15.40
C ASP A 241 -34.37 7.36 -15.85
N ASN A 242 -33.72 8.45 -16.28
CA ASN A 242 -34.39 9.62 -16.86
C ASN A 242 -35.08 9.31 -18.21
N GLU A 243 -34.50 8.43 -19.04
CA GLU A 243 -35.15 7.99 -20.29
C GLU A 243 -36.41 7.16 -20.01
N LYS A 244 -36.38 6.27 -19.01
CA LYS A 244 -37.54 5.45 -18.61
C LYS A 244 -38.66 6.28 -17.96
N GLU A 245 -38.32 7.27 -17.13
CA GLU A 245 -39.32 8.17 -16.56
C GLU A 245 -39.99 9.02 -17.66
N ASN A 246 -39.21 9.56 -18.60
CA ASN A 246 -39.73 10.33 -19.73
C ASN A 246 -40.58 9.50 -20.71
N GLU A 247 -40.25 8.22 -20.95
CA GLU A 247 -41.12 7.31 -21.73
C GLU A 247 -42.45 7.06 -21.01
N SER A 248 -42.42 6.83 -19.69
CA SER A 248 -43.63 6.57 -18.90
C SER A 248 -44.55 7.80 -18.78
N GLU A 249 -44.00 9.02 -18.74
CA GLU A 249 -44.77 10.25 -18.74
C GLU A 249 -45.38 10.56 -20.13
N ASN A 250 -44.64 10.27 -21.21
CA ASN A 250 -45.14 10.44 -22.57
C ASN A 250 -46.27 9.46 -22.91
N GLU A 251 -46.19 8.20 -22.46
CA GLU A 251 -47.28 7.23 -22.64
C GLU A 251 -48.55 7.65 -21.89
N LYS A 252 -48.44 8.16 -20.66
CA LYS A 252 -49.58 8.69 -19.90
C LYS A 252 -50.22 9.91 -20.57
N LEU A 253 -49.44 10.81 -21.16
CA LEU A 253 -49.94 11.98 -21.89
C LEU A 253 -50.67 11.60 -23.20
N LEU A 254 -50.21 10.57 -23.90
CA LEU A 254 -50.86 10.02 -25.09
C LEU A 254 -52.19 9.33 -24.76
N GLU A 255 -52.24 8.62 -23.63
CA GLU A 255 -53.46 7.97 -23.16
C GLU A 255 -54.51 9.00 -22.68
N GLU A 256 -54.11 10.03 -21.93
CA GLU A 256 -55.01 11.12 -21.53
C GLU A 256 -55.55 11.94 -22.71
N SER A 257 -54.72 12.18 -23.73
CA SER A 257 -55.12 12.88 -24.97
C SER A 257 -56.14 12.07 -25.78
N SER A 258 -55.96 10.74 -25.82
CA SER A 258 -56.87 9.80 -26.48
C SER A 258 -58.23 9.75 -25.78
N HIS A 259 -58.25 9.70 -24.44
CA HIS A 259 -59.48 9.73 -23.64
C HIS A 259 -60.25 11.06 -23.76
N LYS A 260 -59.56 12.20 -23.98
CA LYS A 260 -60.20 13.50 -24.23
C LYS A 260 -60.83 13.59 -25.63
N ARG A 261 -60.18 13.04 -26.66
CA ARG A 261 -60.72 13.00 -28.04
C ARG A 261 -61.98 12.14 -28.14
N ILE A 262 -62.02 10.98 -27.48
CA ILE A 262 -63.18 10.08 -27.52
C ILE A 262 -64.42 10.73 -26.88
N ARG A 263 -64.25 11.47 -25.77
CA ARG A 263 -65.36 12.16 -25.10
C ARG A 263 -65.91 13.35 -25.90
N SER A 264 -65.09 13.97 -26.75
CA SER A 264 -65.52 15.08 -27.61
C SER A 264 -66.43 14.64 -28.76
N CYS A 265 -66.33 13.39 -29.20
CA CYS A 265 -67.11 12.87 -30.34
C CYS A 265 -68.54 12.41 -29.97
N LEU A 266 -68.91 12.38 -28.69
CA LEU A 266 -70.22 11.90 -28.21
C LEU A 266 -71.21 13.02 -27.82
N LYS A 267 -70.86 14.30 -28.00
CA LYS A 267 -71.82 15.41 -27.85
C LYS A 267 -72.25 15.93 -29.21
N THR A 268 -73.23 15.25 -29.84
CA THR A 268 -74.29 15.81 -30.69
C THR A 268 -75.19 14.67 -31.14
N ILE A 269 -76.26 14.39 -30.38
CA ILE A 269 -77.53 13.92 -30.93
C ILE A 269 -78.60 14.69 -30.15
N ARG A 270 -79.40 15.47 -30.88
CA ARG A 270 -80.55 16.22 -30.38
C ARG A 270 -81.80 15.57 -30.97
#